data_AF-A0A0M4LM00-F1
#
_entry.id   AF-A0A0M4LM00-F1
#
_cell.length_a   1.000
_cell.length_b   1.000
_cell.length_c   1.000
_cell.angle_alpha   90.00
_cell.angle_beta   90.00
_cell.angle_gamma   90.00
#
_symmetry.space_group_name_H-M   'P 1'
#
loop_
_entity.id
_entity.type
_entity.pdbx_description
1 polymer ?
#
loop_
_entity_poly.entity_id
_entity_poly.type
_entity_poly.pdbx_seq_one_letter_code
_entity_poly.pdbx_strand_id
1 'polypeptide(L)'
;MKQPRTEDQENLAAYTWMLAQHRAALAQQLADVEDYVRQAVRVASQYGVKQTDLATLTGRSAGRISQIIAEAPPVPGDRLRETRERWCEALDAPGAHLERLSKRFSTPESSEMWKANYELVHGKGPDGI
;
A
#
# COMPACT_ATOMS: atom_id res chain seq x y z
N MET A 1 26.39 16.51 27.79
CA MET A 1 25.08 16.20 28.40
C MET A 1 24.01 16.35 27.33
N LYS A 2 23.22 15.32 27.03
CA LYS A 2 22.03 15.44 26.18
C LYS A 2 20.96 16.14 26.99
N GLN A 3 20.40 17.25 26.50
CA GLN A 3 19.22 17.83 27.12
C GLN A 3 18.06 16.83 27.02
N PRO A 4 17.30 16.60 28.10
CA PRO A 4 16.08 15.80 28.03
C PRO A 4 15.11 16.48 27.06
N ARG A 5 14.46 15.69 26.21
CA ARG A 5 13.47 16.22 25.27
C ARG A 5 12.25 16.69 26.05
N THR A 6 11.61 17.74 25.57
CA THR A 6 10.30 18.14 26.10
C THR A 6 9.23 17.18 25.56
N GLU A 7 8.13 17.03 26.29
CA GLU A 7 6.98 16.21 25.88
C GLU A 7 6.50 16.56 24.44
N ASP A 8 6.46 17.85 24.11
CA ASP A 8 6.13 18.32 22.75
C ASP A 8 7.11 17.82 21.67
N GLN A 9 8.41 17.74 21.99
CA GLN A 9 9.43 17.24 21.06
C GLN A 9 9.30 15.73 20.83
N GLU A 10 8.89 14.98 21.85
CA GLU A 10 8.65 13.54 21.75
C GLU A 10 7.37 13.25 20.97
N ASN A 11 6.30 13.99 21.25
CA ASN A 11 5.04 13.91 20.51
C ASN A 11 5.23 14.25 19.03
N LEU A 12 5.94 15.35 18.71
CA LEU A 12 6.23 15.73 17.33
C LEU A 12 7.10 14.67 16.61
N ALA A 13 8.08 14.07 17.30
CA ALA A 13 8.88 13.00 16.73
C ALA A 13 8.03 11.75 16.44
N ALA A 14 7.12 11.39 17.34
CA ALA A 14 6.21 10.26 17.16
C ALA A 14 5.25 10.47 15.97
N TYR A 15 4.63 11.65 15.88
CA TYR A 15 3.76 11.99 14.74
C TYR A 15 4.52 12.00 13.42
N THR A 16 5.74 12.55 13.40
CA THR A 16 6.58 12.57 12.20
C THR A 16 6.91 11.15 11.73
N TRP A 17 7.22 10.25 12.66
CA TRP A 17 7.45 8.84 12.34
C TRP A 17 6.18 8.16 11.80
N MET A 18 5.02 8.36 12.42
CA MET A 18 3.75 7.81 11.93
C MET A 18 3.43 8.30 10.51
N LEU A 19 3.57 9.60 10.24
CA LEU A 19 3.37 10.16 8.90
C LEU A 19 4.31 9.54 7.86
N ALA A 20 5.57 9.27 8.24
CA ALA A 20 6.51 8.58 7.36
C ALA A 20 6.06 7.14 7.03
N GLN A 21 5.53 6.40 8.02
CA GLN A 21 4.99 5.05 7.80
C GLN A 21 3.74 5.08 6.91
N HIS A 22 2.81 6.01 7.15
CA HIS A 22 1.64 6.18 6.30
C HIS A 22 2.01 6.51 4.85
N ARG A 23 2.99 7.40 4.66
CA ARG A 23 3.51 7.71 3.33
C ARG A 23 4.08 6.47 2.63
N ALA A 24 4.82 5.63 3.34
CA ALA A 24 5.37 4.38 2.78
C ALA A 24 4.26 3.38 2.40
N ALA A 25 3.24 3.22 3.25
CA ALA A 25 2.10 2.35 2.97
C ALA A 25 1.29 2.82 1.75
N LEU A 26 1.06 4.13 1.62
CA LEU A 26 0.40 4.72 0.44
C LEU A 26 1.22 4.50 -0.84
N ALA A 27 2.54 4.69 -0.77
CA ALA A 27 3.41 4.42 -1.92
C ALA A 27 3.34 2.96 -2.35
N GLN A 28 3.28 2.01 -1.41
CA GLN A 28 3.11 0.60 -1.72
C GLN A 28 1.75 0.30 -2.34
N GLN A 29 0.66 0.86 -1.80
CA GLN A 29 -0.68 0.67 -2.37
C GLN A 29 -0.74 1.21 -3.82
N LEU A 30 -0.12 2.35 -4.09
CA LEU A 30 -0.03 2.89 -5.46
C LEU A 30 0.74 1.95 -6.38
N ALA A 31 1.83 1.34 -5.90
CA ALA A 31 2.58 0.34 -6.66
C ALA A 31 1.74 -0.92 -6.96
N ASP A 32 0.98 -1.40 -5.97
CA ASP A 32 0.09 -2.55 -6.15
C ASP A 32 -1.01 -2.27 -7.18
N VAL A 33 -1.65 -1.10 -7.12
CA VAL A 33 -2.66 -0.66 -8.11
C VAL A 33 -2.06 -0.55 -9.51
N GLU A 34 -0.85 0.01 -9.62
CA GLU A 34 -0.13 0.10 -10.89
C GLU A 34 0.12 -1.29 -11.50
N ASP A 35 0.51 -2.26 -10.68
CA ASP A 35 0.71 -3.64 -11.13
C ASP A 35 -0.60 -4.31 -11.55
N TYR A 36 -1.71 -4.04 -10.85
CA TYR A 36 -3.04 -4.52 -11.24
C TYR A 36 -3.44 -3.97 -12.62
N VAL A 37 -3.20 -2.67 -12.87
CA VAL A 37 -3.44 -2.07 -14.20
C VAL A 37 -2.60 -2.75 -15.28
N ARG A 38 -1.31 -3.00 -15.03
CA ARG A 38 -0.46 -3.70 -16.02
C ARG A 38 -0.93 -5.13 -16.29
N GLN A 39 -1.42 -5.83 -15.28
CA GLN A 39 -1.97 -7.17 -15.44
C GLN A 39 -3.30 -7.14 -16.21
N ALA A 40 -4.20 -6.21 -15.88
CA ALA A 40 -5.47 -6.03 -16.58
C ALA A 40 -5.28 -5.74 -18.07
N VAL A 41 -4.34 -4.86 -18.42
CA VAL A 41 -3.97 -4.55 -19.82
C VAL A 41 -3.48 -5.79 -20.56
N ARG A 42 -2.57 -6.56 -19.94
CA ARG A 42 -2.03 -7.79 -20.53
C ARG A 42 -3.12 -8.81 -20.81
N VAL A 43 -3.98 -9.05 -19.84
CA VAL A 43 -5.10 -9.98 -19.95
C VAL A 43 -6.08 -9.50 -21.02
N ALA A 44 -6.53 -8.25 -20.96
CA ALA A 44 -7.48 -7.71 -21.94
C ALA A 44 -6.95 -7.82 -23.39
N SER A 45 -5.66 -7.60 -23.60
CA SER A 45 -5.02 -7.80 -24.91
C SER A 45 -5.08 -9.26 -25.39
N GLN A 46 -4.97 -10.24 -24.50
CA GLN A 46 -5.06 -11.67 -24.87
C GLN A 46 -6.47 -12.06 -25.31
N TYR A 47 -7.49 -11.39 -24.79
CA TYR A 47 -8.89 -11.56 -25.20
C TYR A 47 -9.30 -10.65 -26.36
N GLY A 48 -8.33 -10.02 -27.04
CA GLY A 48 -8.57 -9.27 -28.28
C GLY A 48 -9.01 -7.82 -28.09
N VAL A 49 -8.91 -7.25 -26.88
CA VAL A 49 -9.16 -5.82 -26.67
C VAL A 49 -8.08 -5.00 -27.39
N LYS A 50 -8.49 -3.99 -28.17
CA LYS A 50 -7.58 -3.18 -28.97
C LYS A 50 -6.69 -2.31 -28.08
N GLN A 51 -5.44 -2.11 -28.50
CA GLN A 51 -4.49 -1.26 -27.77
C GLN A 51 -4.96 0.19 -27.65
N THR A 52 -5.70 0.71 -28.64
CA THR A 52 -6.30 2.05 -28.60
C THR A 52 -7.28 2.19 -27.45
N ASP A 53 -8.12 1.17 -27.24
CA ASP A 53 -9.15 1.18 -26.20
C ASP A 53 -8.50 1.07 -24.82
N LEU A 54 -7.46 0.23 -24.70
CA LEU A 54 -6.66 0.11 -23.48
C LEU A 54 -5.92 1.41 -23.12
N ALA A 55 -5.39 2.12 -24.12
CA ALA A 55 -4.75 3.42 -23.94
C ALA A 55 -5.77 4.45 -23.40
N THR A 56 -6.96 4.51 -23.99
CA THR A 56 -8.05 5.39 -23.53
C THR A 56 -8.52 5.05 -22.11
N LEU A 57 -8.80 3.77 -21.83
CA LEU A 57 -9.32 3.33 -20.52
C LEU A 57 -8.33 3.54 -19.38
N THR A 58 -7.03 3.44 -19.66
CA THR A 58 -5.98 3.60 -18.63
C THR A 58 -5.36 5.00 -18.60
N GLY A 59 -5.73 5.88 -19.53
CA GLY A 59 -5.11 7.20 -19.69
C GLY A 59 -3.63 7.15 -20.09
N ARG A 60 -3.17 6.05 -20.70
CA ARG A 60 -1.76 5.82 -21.05
C ARG A 60 -1.52 6.01 -22.54
N SER A 61 -0.26 6.28 -22.91
CA SER A 61 0.14 6.30 -24.31
C SER A 61 0.13 4.90 -24.92
N ALA A 62 -0.13 4.82 -26.23
CA ALA A 62 -0.09 3.56 -26.97
C ALA A 62 1.28 2.85 -26.84
N GLY A 63 2.38 3.60 -26.84
CA GLY A 63 3.71 3.06 -26.62
C GLY A 63 3.86 2.36 -25.26
N ARG A 64 3.27 2.93 -24.20
CA ARG A 64 3.29 2.30 -22.87
C ARG A 64 2.44 1.04 -22.82
N ILE A 65 1.29 1.02 -23.51
CA ILE A 65 0.46 -0.19 -23.65
C ILE A 65 1.24 -1.30 -24.37
N SER A 66 1.92 -0.99 -25.48
CA SER A 66 2.75 -1.96 -26.19
C SER A 66 3.86 -2.55 -25.33
N GLN A 67 4.54 -1.72 -24.52
CA GLN A 67 5.54 -2.19 -23.57
C GLN A 67 4.94 -3.16 -22.55
N ILE A 68 3.81 -2.81 -21.93
CA ILE A 68 3.13 -3.65 -20.93
C ILE A 68 2.74 -5.01 -21.53
N ILE A 69 2.26 -5.04 -22.78
CA ILE A 69 1.91 -6.28 -23.47
C ILE A 69 3.16 -7.12 -23.76
N ALA A 70 4.29 -6.51 -24.09
CA ALA A 70 5.54 -7.19 -24.39
C ALA A 70 6.32 -7.68 -23.14
N GLU A 71 6.11 -7.07 -21.97
CA GLU A 71 6.90 -7.30 -20.76
C GLU A 71 6.73 -8.70 -20.13
N ALA A 72 5.69 -9.49 -20.45
CA ALA A 72 5.46 -10.78 -19.80
C ALA A 72 4.67 -11.79 -20.64
N PRO A 73 4.84 -13.10 -20.38
CA PRO A 73 4.08 -14.15 -21.04
C PRO A 73 2.57 -14.08 -20.71
N PRO A 74 1.72 -14.65 -21.57
CA PRO A 74 0.28 -14.65 -21.38
C PRO A 74 -0.16 -15.34 -20.08
N VAL A 75 -1.26 -14.85 -19.49
CA VAL A 75 -1.77 -15.34 -18.20
C VAL A 75 -2.83 -16.42 -18.48
N PRO A 76 -2.71 -17.64 -17.94
CA PRO A 76 -3.72 -18.69 -18.12
C PRO A 76 -5.10 -18.26 -17.63
N GLY A 77 -6.15 -18.55 -18.42
CA GLY A 77 -7.53 -18.07 -18.19
C GLY A 77 -8.15 -18.45 -16.84
N ASP A 78 -7.74 -19.56 -16.22
CA ASP A 78 -8.27 -19.96 -14.90
C ASP A 78 -7.79 -19.05 -13.76
N ARG A 79 -6.63 -18.39 -13.94
CA ARG A 79 -6.10 -17.43 -12.96
C ARG A 79 -6.82 -16.09 -12.99
N LEU A 80 -7.64 -15.84 -14.01
CA LEU A 80 -8.21 -14.54 -14.31
C LEU A 80 -9.33 -14.16 -13.32
N ARG A 81 -10.17 -15.14 -12.94
CA ARG A 81 -11.19 -14.96 -11.90
C ARG A 81 -10.57 -14.72 -10.52
N GLU A 82 -9.60 -15.55 -10.13
CA GLU A 82 -8.87 -15.39 -8.85
C GLU A 82 -8.12 -14.06 -8.78
N THR A 83 -7.53 -13.63 -9.90
CA THR A 83 -6.82 -12.36 -10.00
C THR A 83 -7.79 -11.19 -9.87
N ARG A 84 -8.95 -11.26 -10.52
CA ARG A 84 -10.00 -10.23 -10.42
C ARG A 84 -10.56 -10.13 -9.01
N GLU A 85 -10.86 -11.24 -8.35
CA GLU A 85 -11.39 -11.26 -6.97
C GLU A 85 -10.42 -10.58 -6.00
N ARG A 86 -9.11 -10.87 -6.10
CA ARG A 86 -8.08 -10.19 -5.29
C ARG A 86 -8.00 -8.69 -5.54
N TRP A 87 -8.16 -8.25 -6.79
CA TRP A 87 -8.19 -6.82 -7.11
C TRP A 87 -9.44 -6.16 -6.53
N CYS A 88 -10.61 -6.78 -6.68
CA CYS A 88 -11.86 -6.27 -6.10
C CYS A 88 -11.75 -6.13 -4.59
N GLU A 89 -11.25 -7.15 -3.87
CA GLU A 89 -11.03 -7.05 -2.42
C GLU A 89 -10.11 -5.88 -2.03
N ALA A 90 -9.05 -5.63 -2.81
CA ALA A 90 -8.11 -4.54 -2.56
C ALA A 90 -8.68 -3.16 -2.89
N LEU A 91 -9.55 -3.07 -3.91
CA LEU A 91 -10.09 -1.82 -4.45
C LEU A 91 -11.42 -1.40 -3.81
N ASP A 92 -12.23 -2.37 -3.37
CA ASP A 92 -13.54 -2.12 -2.73
C ASP A 92 -13.37 -1.70 -1.25
N ALA A 93 -12.24 -2.06 -0.62
CA ALA A 93 -11.91 -1.69 0.75
C ALA A 93 -10.48 -1.11 0.85
N PRO A 94 -10.21 0.07 0.24
CA PRO A 94 -8.87 0.65 0.21
C PRO A 94 -8.32 0.97 1.61
N GLY A 95 -9.19 1.27 2.58
CA GLY A 95 -8.82 1.45 3.99
C GLY A 95 -8.32 0.16 4.65
N ALA A 96 -9.00 -0.96 4.43
CA ALA A 96 -8.56 -2.27 4.95
C ALA A 96 -7.26 -2.74 4.27
N HIS A 97 -7.09 -2.44 2.98
CA HIS A 97 -5.86 -2.68 2.25
C HIS A 97 -4.70 -1.84 2.82
N LEU A 98 -4.93 -0.55 3.09
CA LEU A 98 -3.96 0.32 3.75
C LEU A 98 -3.63 -0.13 5.17
N GLU A 99 -4.62 -0.52 5.96
CA GLU A 99 -4.39 -1.04 7.31
C GLU A 99 -3.58 -2.33 7.31
N ARG A 100 -3.80 -3.22 6.33
CA ARG A 100 -2.98 -4.43 6.16
C ARG A 100 -1.53 -4.07 5.84
N LEU A 101 -1.32 -3.08 4.98
CA LEU A 101 0.03 -2.62 4.64
C LEU A 101 0.68 -1.84 5.80
N SER A 102 -0.06 -1.01 6.52
CA SER A 102 0.44 -0.28 7.68
C SER A 102 0.77 -1.20 8.85
N LYS A 103 0.00 -2.29 9.06
CA LYS A 103 0.33 -3.37 10.00
C LYS A 103 1.65 -4.05 9.67
N ARG A 104 2.06 -4.11 8.40
CA ARG A 104 3.37 -4.62 7.97
C ARG A 104 4.53 -3.72 8.47
N PHE A 105 4.24 -2.44 8.67
CA PHE A 105 5.15 -1.45 9.26
C PHE A 105 4.95 -1.25 10.77
N SER A 106 3.90 -1.84 11.32
CA SER A 106 3.58 -1.87 12.76
C SER A 106 3.98 -3.24 13.30
N THR A 107 5.29 -3.47 13.49
CA THR A 107 5.74 -4.68 14.17
C THR A 107 5.26 -4.67 15.63
N PRO A 108 5.04 -5.84 16.27
CA PRO A 108 4.79 -5.94 17.70
C PRO A 108 5.82 -5.13 18.51
N GLU A 109 7.09 -5.17 18.08
CA GLU A 109 8.19 -4.39 18.66
C GLU A 109 7.99 -2.87 18.51
N SER A 110 7.46 -2.39 17.39
CA SER A 110 7.15 -0.95 17.22
C SER A 110 5.96 -0.49 18.07
N SER A 111 4.99 -1.39 18.30
CA SER A 111 3.83 -1.13 19.16
C SER A 111 4.18 -1.24 20.64
N GLU A 112 5.03 -2.19 21.02
CA GLU A 112 5.62 -2.32 22.37
C GLU A 112 6.57 -1.17 22.67
N MET A 113 7.39 -0.74 21.71
CA MET A 113 8.27 0.42 21.89
C MET A 113 7.46 1.73 21.97
N TRP A 114 6.33 1.83 21.27
CA TRP A 114 5.38 2.92 21.47
C TRP A 114 4.72 2.86 22.85
N LYS A 115 4.23 1.69 23.29
CA LYS A 115 3.66 1.50 24.65
C LYS A 115 4.68 1.82 25.74
N ALA A 116 5.91 1.34 25.60
CA ALA A 116 7.00 1.59 26.52
C ALA A 116 7.33 3.09 26.58
N ASN A 117 7.38 3.78 25.43
CA ASN A 117 7.63 5.22 25.40
C ASN A 117 6.43 6.02 25.94
N TYR A 118 5.19 5.59 25.68
CA TYR A 118 3.98 6.22 26.21
C TYR A 118 3.90 6.08 27.74
N GLU A 119 4.16 4.87 28.28
CA GLU A 119 4.20 4.60 29.72
C GLU A 119 5.33 5.34 30.43
N LEU A 120 6.46 5.56 29.74
CA LEU A 120 7.59 6.34 30.25
C LEU A 120 7.27 7.83 30.38
N VAL A 121 6.43 8.37 29.49
CA VAL A 121 6.07 9.80 29.43
C VAL A 121 4.84 10.12 30.27
N HIS A 122 3.84 9.22 30.30
CA HIS A 122 2.54 9.47 30.91
C HIS A 122 2.24 8.61 32.16
N GLY A 123 3.13 7.70 32.56
CA GLY A 123 2.84 6.66 33.55
C GLY A 123 1.93 5.56 32.98
N LYS A 124 1.56 4.55 33.79
CA LYS A 124 0.68 3.44 33.35
C LYS A 124 -0.52 3.98 32.56
N GLY A 125 -0.74 3.44 31.36
CA GLY A 125 -1.81 3.87 30.46
C GLY A 125 -3.24 3.66 31.02
N PRO A 126 -4.28 4.08 30.28
CA PRO A 126 -5.67 4.14 30.76
C PRO A 126 -6.31 2.80 31.17
N ASP A 127 -5.65 1.67 30.90
CA ASP A 127 -6.07 0.33 31.36
C ASP A 127 -5.28 -0.19 32.57
N GLY A 128 -4.54 0.68 33.27
CA GLY A 128 -3.74 0.33 34.43
C GLY A 128 -4.56 0.08 35.70
N ILE A 129 -4.85 -1.20 35.95
CA ILE A 129 -4.53 -1.78 37.27
C ILE A 129 -2.99 -1.82 37.39
#